data_AF-A0AAD6FWF8-F1
#
_entry.id   AF-A0AAD6FWF8-F1
#
_cell.length_a   1.000
_cell.length_b   1.000
_cell.length_c   1.000
_cell.angle_alpha   90.00
_cell.angle_beta   90.00
_cell.angle_gamma   90.00
#
_symmetry.space_group_name_H-M   'P 1'
#
loop_
_entity.id
_entity.type
_entity.pdbx_description
1 polymer ?
#
loop_
_entity_poly.entity_id
_entity_poly.type
_entity_poly.pdbx_seq_one_letter_code
_entity_poly.pdbx_strand_id
1 'polypeptide(L)'
;MTSRAINHGMFMGGRFILGFGVCFVNVSGPVYVGSIVAAWVVYGTKNQENGWRIPLYCQFIASGIVVLFAWWLPESPRWLVSHGRIDSARDVLARYYGEGDREHPLVKLQLSKIEYQISTEGSDKR
;
A
#
# COMPACT_ATOMS: atom_id res chain seq x y z
N MET A 1 20.21 4.97 21.49
CA MET A 1 19.71 5.10 22.87
C MET A 1 18.23 5.45 22.84
N THR A 2 17.33 4.46 22.97
CA THR A 2 15.92 4.60 23.43
C THR A 2 15.25 3.22 23.39
N SER A 3 15.78 2.24 24.14
CA SER A 3 14.97 1.09 24.53
C SER A 3 15.04 0.98 26.04
N ARG A 4 14.19 1.75 26.71
CA ARG A 4 13.94 1.65 28.17
C ARG A 4 13.01 0.47 28.47
N ALA A 5 13.02 -0.59 27.66
CA ALA A 5 12.22 -1.79 27.90
C ALA A 5 12.93 -2.67 28.94
N ILE A 6 12.49 -2.60 30.19
CA ILE A 6 13.07 -3.33 31.33
C ILE A 6 12.63 -4.82 31.32
N ASN A 7 11.50 -5.17 30.70
CA ASN A 7 10.94 -6.53 30.65
C ASN A 7 10.33 -6.86 29.28
N HIS A 8 10.36 -8.14 28.87
CA HIS A 8 9.77 -8.64 27.60
C HIS A 8 8.26 -8.33 27.51
N GLY A 9 7.54 -8.37 28.64
CA GLY A 9 6.14 -7.96 28.72
C GLY A 9 5.89 -6.49 28.35
N MET A 10 6.83 -5.58 28.68
CA MET A 10 6.71 -4.16 28.34
C MET A 10 6.95 -3.92 26.85
N PHE A 11 7.80 -4.72 26.20
CA PHE A 11 8.00 -4.69 24.75
C PHE A 11 6.77 -5.22 23.99
N MET A 12 6.20 -6.35 24.42
CA MET A 12 4.97 -6.90 23.82
C MET A 12 3.77 -5.97 24.01
N GLY A 13 3.61 -5.37 25.21
CA GLY A 13 2.57 -4.38 25.49
C GLY A 13 2.69 -3.12 24.63
N GLY A 14 3.91 -2.60 24.45
CA GLY A 14 4.15 -1.45 23.56
C GLY A 14 3.78 -1.73 22.11
N ARG A 15 4.12 -2.91 21.58
CA ARG A 15 3.76 -3.31 20.21
C ARG A 15 2.26 -3.49 20.00
N PHE A 16 1.54 -3.96 21.02
CA PHE A 16 0.09 -4.08 20.97
C PHE A 16 -0.59 -2.71 20.86
N ILE A 17 -0.19 -1.75 21.71
CA ILE A 17 -0.75 -0.39 21.70
C ILE A 17 -0.42 0.33 20.38
N LEU A 18 0.82 0.21 19.90
CA LEU A 18 1.22 0.77 18.61
C LEU A 18 0.47 0.11 17.44
N GLY A 19 0.32 -1.21 17.45
CA GLY A 19 -0.43 -1.94 16.42
C GLY A 19 -1.89 -1.51 16.36
N PHE A 20 -2.57 -1.46 17.50
CA PHE A 20 -3.96 -1.02 17.60
C PHE A 20 -4.13 0.44 17.14
N GLY A 21 -3.24 1.33 17.58
CA GLY A 21 -3.25 2.74 17.18
C GLY A 21 -3.04 2.94 15.68
N VAL A 22 -2.09 2.22 15.07
CA VAL A 22 -1.81 2.30 13.63
C VAL A 22 -2.99 1.81 12.79
N CYS A 23 -3.65 0.71 13.22
CA CYS A 23 -4.87 0.24 12.55
C CYS A 23 -5.98 1.29 12.59
N PHE A 24 -6.23 1.89 13.76
CA PHE A 24 -7.28 2.89 13.91
C PHE A 24 -7.03 4.14 13.06
N VAL A 25 -5.79 4.64 13.02
CA VAL A 25 -5.43 5.83 12.24
C VAL A 25 -5.53 5.56 10.73
N ASN A 26 -5.08 4.38 10.27
CA ASN A 26 -5.18 4.01 8.85
C ASN A 26 -6.62 3.83 8.38
N VAL A 27 -7.52 3.35 9.24
CA VAL A 27 -8.94 3.21 8.88
C VAL A 27 -9.67 4.55 8.98
N SER A 28 -9.44 5.30 10.06
CA SER A 28 -10.19 6.52 10.35
C SER A 28 -9.84 7.65 9.41
N GLY A 29 -8.55 7.87 9.12
CA GLY A 29 -8.10 8.99 8.29
C GLY A 29 -8.80 9.06 6.92
N PRO A 30 -8.74 7.99 6.11
CA PRO A 30 -9.40 7.95 4.80
C PRO A 30 -10.92 8.09 4.89
N VAL A 31 -11.55 7.49 5.91
CA VAL A 31 -13.00 7.55 6.10
C VAL A 31 -13.48 8.97 6.47
N TYR A 32 -12.72 9.68 7.31
CA TYR A 32 -13.06 11.07 7.66
C TYR A 32 -12.90 12.02 6.47
N VAL A 33 -11.81 11.90 5.71
CA VAL A 33 -11.61 12.72 4.51
C VAL A 33 -12.70 12.43 3.48
N GLY A 34 -13.01 11.16 3.24
CA GLY A 34 -14.08 10.76 2.32
C GLY A 34 -15.46 11.26 2.74
N SER A 35 -15.79 11.19 4.02
CA SER A 35 -17.10 11.62 4.54
C SER A 35 -17.28 13.14 4.50
N ILE A 36 -16.24 13.93 4.76
CA ILE A 36 -16.28 15.39 4.61
C ILE A 36 -16.57 15.76 3.14
N VAL A 37 -15.82 15.17 2.20
CA VAL A 37 -16.04 15.41 0.76
C VAL A 37 -17.45 15.01 0.34
N ALA A 38 -17.94 13.85 0.80
CA ALA A 38 -19.29 13.39 0.51
C ALA A 38 -20.37 14.34 1.08
N ALA A 39 -20.18 14.85 2.31
CA ALA A 39 -21.10 15.79 2.93
C ALA A 39 -21.21 17.11 2.14
N TRP A 40 -20.09 17.63 1.64
CA TRP A 40 -20.07 18.80 0.75
C TRP A 40 -20.83 18.56 -0.56
N VAL A 41 -20.62 17.39 -1.18
CA VAL A 41 -21.31 17.01 -2.43
C VAL A 41 -22.83 16.91 -2.22
N VAL A 42 -23.27 16.30 -1.11
CA VAL A 42 -24.70 16.19 -0.77
C VAL A 42 -25.30 17.56 -0.44
N TYR A 43 -24.58 18.41 0.29
CA TYR A 43 -25.03 19.77 0.59
C TYR A 43 -25.26 20.59 -0.68
N GLY A 44 -24.33 20.53 -1.65
CA GLY A 44 -24.45 21.23 -2.93
C GLY A 44 -25.56 20.70 -3.85
N THR A 45 -26.06 19.48 -3.60
CA THR A 45 -27.04 18.78 -4.46
C THR A 45 -28.41 18.64 -3.83
N LYS A 46 -28.62 19.20 -2.63
CA LYS A 46 -29.85 19.14 -1.86
C LYS A 46 -31.10 19.67 -2.60
N ASN A 47 -30.95 20.69 -3.44
CA ASN A 47 -32.07 21.29 -4.18
C ASN A 47 -32.29 20.71 -5.58
N GLN A 48 -31.57 19.65 -5.95
CA GLN A 48 -31.70 18.99 -7.25
C GLN A 48 -32.65 17.80 -7.20
N GLU A 49 -33.57 17.71 -8.17
CA GLU A 49 -34.61 16.68 -8.27
C GLU A 49 -34.02 15.25 -8.37
N ASN A 50 -32.77 15.13 -8.84
CA ASN A 50 -32.02 13.87 -8.94
C ASN A 50 -30.70 13.86 -8.12
N GLY A 51 -30.63 14.66 -7.04
CA GLY A 51 -29.40 14.86 -6.26
C GLY A 51 -28.75 13.57 -5.71
N TRP A 52 -29.53 12.52 -5.47
CA TRP A 52 -29.05 11.21 -4.98
C TRP A 52 -28.11 10.47 -5.94
N ARG A 53 -28.13 10.80 -7.25
CA ARG A 53 -27.27 10.16 -8.27
C ARG A 53 -25.84 10.71 -8.25
N ILE A 54 -25.66 11.93 -7.76
CA ILE A 54 -24.38 12.65 -7.83
C ILE A 54 -23.31 12.01 -6.93
N PRO A 55 -23.62 11.59 -5.69
CA PRO A 55 -22.70 10.78 -4.89
C PRO A 55 -22.30 9.46 -5.57
N LEU A 56 -23.23 8.80 -6.27
CA LEU A 56 -22.94 7.56 -6.99
C LEU A 56 -21.94 7.80 -8.12
N TYR A 57 -22.14 8.84 -8.93
CA TYR A 57 -21.17 9.19 -9.97
C TYR A 57 -19.81 9.57 -9.39
N CYS A 58 -19.76 10.29 -8.26
CA CYS A 58 -18.51 10.60 -7.58
C CYS A 58 -17.74 9.34 -7.15
N GLN A 59 -18.46 8.31 -6.68
CA GLN A 59 -17.86 7.03 -6.33
C GLN A 59 -17.29 6.28 -7.55
N PHE A 60 -18.01 6.32 -8.68
CA PHE A 60 -17.51 5.77 -9.94
C PHE A 60 -16.30 6.53 -10.48
N ILE A 61 -16.26 7.87 -10.35
CA ILE A 61 -15.12 8.68 -10.78
C ILE A 61 -13.87 8.30 -9.98
N ALA A 62 -13.96 8.17 -8.66
CA ALA A 62 -12.83 7.78 -7.82
C ALA A 62 -12.27 6.41 -8.20
N SER A 63 -13.14 5.41 -8.42
CA SER A 63 -12.72 4.07 -8.87
C SER A 63 -12.18 4.09 -10.31
N GLY A 64 -12.81 4.86 -11.21
CA GLY A 64 -12.39 5.00 -12.60
C GLY A 64 -10.99 5.60 -12.72
N ILE A 65 -10.66 6.61 -11.90
CA ILE A 65 -9.31 7.17 -11.83
C ILE A 65 -8.29 6.09 -11.50
N VAL A 66 -8.56 5.24 -10.49
CA VAL A 66 -7.63 4.16 -10.13
C VAL A 66 -7.41 3.18 -11.29
N VAL A 67 -8.48 2.79 -11.99
CA VAL A 67 -8.37 1.88 -13.14
C VAL A 67 -7.59 2.52 -14.30
N LEU A 68 -7.81 3.81 -14.56
CA LEU A 68 -7.06 4.56 -15.58
C LEU A 68 -5.57 4.61 -15.24
N PHE A 69 -5.21 4.86 -13.97
CA PHE A 69 -3.81 4.88 -13.54
C PHE A 69 -3.18 3.50 -13.40
N ALA A 70 -3.99 2.44 -13.23
CA ALA A 70 -3.48 1.07 -13.14
C ALA A 70 -2.71 0.64 -14.39
N TRP A 71 -3.07 1.15 -15.58
CA TRP A 71 -2.36 0.83 -16.82
C TRP A 71 -0.97 1.49 -16.92
N TRP A 72 -0.70 2.56 -16.18
CA TRP A 72 0.61 3.20 -16.14
C TRP A 72 1.52 2.70 -15.02
N LEU A 73 0.99 1.92 -14.08
CA LEU A 73 1.77 1.43 -12.95
C LEU A 73 2.59 0.21 -13.39
N PRO A 74 3.93 0.22 -13.25
CA PRO A 74 4.71 -0.97 -13.54
C PRO A 74 4.31 -2.09 -12.59
N GLU A 75 4.33 -3.32 -13.11
CA GLU A 75 4.01 -4.51 -12.32
C GLU A 75 4.92 -4.59 -11.08
N SER A 76 4.36 -5.04 -9.97
CA SER A 76 5.11 -5.09 -8.72
C SER A 76 6.31 -6.04 -8.83
N PRO A 77 7.51 -5.65 -8.35
CA PRO A 77 8.70 -6.49 -8.46
C PRO A 77 8.55 -7.83 -7.73
N ARG A 78 7.77 -7.88 -6.64
CA ARG A 78 7.40 -9.13 -5.94
C ARG A 78 6.64 -10.11 -6.86
N TRP A 79 5.67 -9.60 -7.62
CA TRP A 79 4.87 -10.43 -8.53
C TRP A 79 5.70 -10.90 -9.73
N LEU A 80 6.61 -10.05 -10.23
CA LEU A 80 7.55 -10.45 -11.28
C LEU A 80 8.47 -11.59 -10.83
N VAL A 81 9.02 -11.51 -9.61
CA VAL A 81 9.84 -12.59 -9.03
C VAL A 81 9.03 -13.88 -8.85
N SER A 82 7.79 -13.79 -8.36
CA SER A 82 6.95 -14.98 -8.17
C SER A 82 6.55 -15.67 -9.48
N HIS A 83 6.60 -14.96 -10.61
CA HIS A 83 6.36 -15.50 -11.96
C HIS A 83 7.67 -15.88 -12.69
N GLY A 84 8.81 -15.93 -11.97
CA GLY A 84 10.11 -16.31 -12.54
C GLY A 84 10.76 -15.24 -13.42
N ARG A 85 10.22 -14.03 -13.48
CA ARG A 85 10.76 -12.91 -14.27
C ARG A 85 11.72 -12.05 -13.45
N ILE A 86 12.84 -12.65 -13.08
CA ILE A 86 13.85 -12.04 -12.20
C ILE A 86 14.53 -10.83 -12.85
N ASP A 87 14.87 -10.91 -14.14
CA ASP A 87 15.51 -9.79 -14.86
C ASP A 87 14.61 -8.56 -14.97
N SER A 88 13.32 -8.76 -15.23
CA SER A 88 12.33 -7.66 -15.25
C SER A 88 12.13 -7.05 -13.87
N ALA A 89 12.10 -7.88 -12.82
CA ALA A 89 12.03 -7.39 -11.45
C ALA A 89 13.27 -6.56 -11.07
N ARG A 90 14.45 -6.98 -11.55
CA ARG A 90 15.71 -6.25 -11.37
C ARG A 90 15.72 -4.91 -12.10
N ASP A 91 15.15 -4.83 -13.29
CA ASP A 91 15.03 -3.57 -14.05
C ASP A 91 14.11 -2.57 -13.34
N VAL A 92 12.95 -3.03 -12.86
CA VAL A 92 12.03 -2.23 -12.03
C VAL A 92 12.73 -1.74 -10.76
N LEU A 93 13.43 -2.63 -10.04
CA LEU A 93 14.17 -2.26 -8.83
C LEU A 93 15.33 -1.29 -9.13
N ALA A 94 16.06 -1.46 -10.24
CA ALA A 94 17.13 -0.57 -10.65
C ALA A 94 16.60 0.83 -10.98
N ARG A 95 15.43 0.93 -11.60
CA ARG A 95 14.77 2.20 -11.91
C ARG A 95 14.33 2.98 -10.67
N TYR A 96 13.78 2.28 -9.67
CA TYR A 96 13.24 2.93 -8.47
C TYR A 96 14.25 3.09 -7.32
N TYR A 97 15.23 2.20 -7.21
CA TYR A 97 16.17 2.14 -6.07
C TYR A 97 17.64 2.12 -6.47
N GLY A 98 17.97 1.87 -7.74
CA GLY A 98 19.35 1.73 -8.22
C GLY A 98 19.86 2.93 -9.03
N GLU A 99 19.10 4.03 -9.11
CA GLU A 99 19.44 5.19 -9.97
C GLU A 99 19.70 4.81 -11.44
N GLY A 100 19.13 3.70 -11.90
CA GLY A 100 19.36 3.15 -13.24
C GLY A 100 20.50 2.13 -13.34
N ASP A 101 21.26 1.89 -12.26
CA ASP A 101 22.29 0.86 -12.21
C ASP A 101 21.72 -0.48 -11.71
N ARG A 102 21.78 -1.48 -12.59
CA ARG A 102 21.35 -2.87 -12.30
C ARG A 102 22.26 -3.55 -11.28
N GLU A 103 23.52 -3.14 -11.19
CA GLU A 103 24.53 -3.75 -10.34
C GLU A 103 24.62 -3.11 -8.95
N HIS A 104 23.81 -2.08 -8.67
CA HIS A 104 23.82 -1.39 -7.39
C HIS A 104 23.58 -2.39 -6.23
N PRO A 105 24.42 -2.36 -5.17
CA PRO A 105 24.36 -3.35 -4.09
C PRO A 105 22.98 -3.41 -3.40
N LEU A 106 22.25 -2.29 -3.34
CA LEU A 106 20.88 -2.28 -2.80
C LEU A 106 19.88 -3.05 -3.68
N VAL A 107 20.01 -2.99 -5.01
CA VAL A 107 19.10 -3.68 -5.93
C VAL A 107 19.26 -5.20 -5.79
N LYS A 108 20.51 -5.69 -5.76
CA LYS A 108 20.83 -7.11 -5.54
C LYS A 108 20.31 -7.60 -4.18
N LEU A 109 20.50 -6.80 -3.14
CA LEU A 109 20.06 -7.14 -1.79
C LEU A 109 18.53 -7.20 -1.69
N GLN A 110 17.81 -6.25 -2.30
CA GLN A 110 16.35 -6.25 -2.33
C GLN A 110 15.79 -7.44 -3.11
N LEU A 111 16.39 -7.75 -4.27
CA LEU A 111 15.98 -8.89 -5.09
C LEU A 111 16.16 -10.21 -4.33
N SER A 112 17.33 -10.43 -3.72
CA SER A 112 17.60 -11.62 -2.89
C SER A 112 16.65 -11.71 -1.70
N LYS A 113 16.30 -10.58 -1.07
CA LYS A 113 15.33 -10.55 0.03
C LYS A 113 13.93 -10.96 -0.44
N ILE A 114 13.49 -10.46 -1.59
CA ILE A 114 12.18 -10.80 -2.17
C ILE A 114 12.13 -12.29 -2.51
N GLU A 115 13.18 -12.84 -3.11
CA GLU A 115 13.30 -14.28 -3.41
C GLU A 115 13.25 -15.13 -2.14
N TYR A 116 14.02 -14.75 -1.11
CA TYR A 116 14.02 -15.45 0.18
C TYR A 116 12.63 -15.43 0.83
N GLN A 117 11.94 -14.28 0.79
CA GLN A 117 10.59 -14.15 1.32
C GLN A 117 9.60 -15.06 0.59
N ILE A 118 9.64 -15.09 -0.75
CA ILE A 118 8.74 -15.95 -1.54
C ILE A 118 9.05 -17.43 -1.29
N SER A 119 10.33 -17.81 -1.16
CA SER A 119 10.73 -19.19 -0.84
C SER A 119 10.25 -19.61 0.55
N THR A 120 10.37 -18.75 1.55
CA THR A 120 9.93 -19.02 2.92
C THR A 120 8.39 -19.12 2.98
N GLU A 121 7.70 -18.17 2.35
CA GLU A 121 6.24 -18.10 2.29
C GLU A 121 5.63 -19.24 1.43
N GLY A 122 6.39 -19.80 0.48
CA GLY A 122 6.05 -21.00 -0.28
C GLY A 122 6.33 -22.30 0.48
N SER A 123 7.35 -22.34 1.33
CA SER A 123 7.68 -23.52 2.16
C SER A 123 6.72 -23.72 3.33
N ASP A 124 6.11 -22.63 3.84
CA ASP A 124 5.14 -22.68 4.96
C ASP A 124 3.76 -23.22 4.56
N LYS A 125 3.50 -23.35 3.24
CA LYS A 125 2.23 -23.86 2.69
C LYS A 125 2.27 -25.37 2.40
N ARG A 126 3.31 -26.09 2.82
CA ARG A 126 3.49 -27.53 2.54
C ARG A 126 3.50 -28.38 3.81
#